data_AF-A0A7Y4XC52-F1
#
_entry.id   AF-A0A7Y4XC52-F1
#
_cell.length_a   1.000
_cell.length_b   1.000
_cell.length_c   1.000
_cell.angle_alpha   90.00
_cell.angle_beta   90.00
_cell.angle_gamma   90.00
#
_symmetry.space_group_name_H-M   'P 1'
#
loop_
_entity.id
_entity.type
_entity.pdbx_description
1 polymer ?
#
loop_
_entity_poly.entity_id
_entity_poly.type
_entity_poly.pdbx_seq_one_letter_code
_entity_poly.pdbx_strand_id
1 'polypeptide(L)'
;MTDNSYKHGGCDCHPLTGEHADQPHSAGDAKDCKEQPKNPATPPTWTEPNPCEHKDPCCDCKTVPTSEPDCLENLITAKTVEIAAAEKAKAFKTDLEALLVKAKAAKQEYTQEKHDKLVKLWDEQDKSIEELIRKLVCALPCWYCVIECYVCPYLNKMREAEERLKWDPTLYPAAHNLYDLLSWHTRDKERKERRFNRVKSVLTAWEKPAQTIEKTLTDNAKLIADANKALATDTSKVVFDVFLKLLPLHLAIAPPQSEKWTTRIDSSYTQFCCCDKPDPDDCCGPDVGKTEWSLRQRIIGPQPYLVHPNDYLKIICCLVDTRYGPAQTDFADAEAAVMKVESEIKRNKSLIEEGLKSFDKVARGAIPSVIDCADFKPGDTNQQQSV
;
A
#
# COMPACT_ATOMS: atom_id res chain seq x y z
N MET A 1 -22.89 -26.41 27.49
CA MET A 1 -22.83 -27.21 26.25
C MET A 1 -23.27 -26.30 25.12
N THR A 2 -22.31 -25.68 24.44
CA THR A 2 -22.55 -24.89 23.23
C THR A 2 -21.63 -25.46 22.18
N ASP A 3 -22.26 -26.11 21.22
CA ASP A 3 -21.67 -26.87 20.13
C ASP A 3 -21.14 -25.89 19.07
N ASN A 4 -19.83 -25.60 19.12
CA ASN A 4 -19.13 -24.82 18.11
C ASN A 4 -18.56 -25.78 17.07
N SER A 5 -19.43 -26.35 16.23
CA SER A 5 -19.03 -27.08 15.04
C SER A 5 -18.60 -26.10 13.95
N TYR A 6 -17.42 -25.49 14.08
CA TYR A 6 -16.75 -24.88 12.94
C TYR A 6 -16.32 -26.01 12.00
N LYS A 7 -17.08 -26.21 10.93
CA LYS A 7 -16.68 -27.07 9.81
C LYS A 7 -15.44 -26.46 9.18
N HIS A 8 -14.27 -26.96 9.56
CA HIS A 8 -13.01 -26.68 8.89
C HIS A 8 -13.10 -27.22 7.46
N GLY A 9 -13.09 -26.30 6.48
CA GLY A 9 -12.86 -26.67 5.08
C GLY A 9 -11.47 -27.30 4.98
N GLY A 10 -11.43 -28.58 4.67
CA GLY A 10 -10.19 -29.35 4.55
C GLY A 10 -9.28 -28.74 3.48
N CYS A 11 -8.18 -28.14 3.91
CA CYS A 11 -6.96 -28.23 3.16
C CYS A 11 -6.34 -29.57 3.53
N ASP A 12 -6.12 -30.45 2.55
CA ASP A 12 -5.46 -31.74 2.79
C ASP A 12 -4.09 -31.50 3.45
N CYS A 13 -3.95 -31.96 4.69
CA CYS A 13 -2.79 -31.78 5.56
C CYS A 13 -1.66 -32.75 5.19
N HIS A 14 -1.20 -32.73 3.93
CA HIS A 14 0.00 -33.47 3.55
C HIS A 14 1.16 -32.49 3.36
N PRO A 15 2.21 -32.55 4.20
CA PRO A 15 3.45 -31.86 3.89
C PRO A 15 3.96 -32.41 2.55
N LEU A 16 4.22 -31.52 1.59
CA LEU A 16 4.95 -31.85 0.38
C LEU A 16 6.38 -32.22 0.82
N THR A 17 6.66 -33.52 0.93
CA THR A 17 7.96 -33.99 1.39
C THR A 17 8.99 -33.84 0.27
N GLY A 18 10.10 -33.15 0.54
CA GLY A 18 11.30 -33.21 -0.29
C GLY A 18 11.70 -31.94 -1.04
N GLU A 19 10.97 -30.83 -0.87
CA GLU A 19 11.36 -29.51 -1.42
C GLU A 19 11.95 -28.61 -0.33
N HIS A 20 13.03 -27.89 -0.65
CA HIS A 20 13.65 -26.90 0.23
C HIS A 20 12.70 -25.71 0.45
N ALA A 21 12.75 -25.09 1.63
CA ALA A 21 11.97 -23.89 1.91
C ALA A 21 12.38 -22.73 0.99
N ASP A 22 11.40 -21.88 0.65
CA ASP A 22 11.61 -20.74 -0.24
C ASP A 22 12.71 -19.81 0.26
N GLN A 23 13.60 -19.42 -0.66
CA GLN A 23 14.64 -18.39 -0.46
C GLN A 23 14.36 -17.18 -1.36
N PRO A 24 14.94 -16.01 -1.06
CA PRO A 24 14.82 -14.85 -1.92
C PRO A 24 15.26 -15.14 -3.36
N HIS A 25 14.63 -14.49 -4.33
CA HIS A 25 15.06 -14.60 -5.72
C HIS A 25 16.26 -13.70 -6.01
N SER A 26 17.05 -14.10 -7.00
CA SER A 26 18.12 -13.26 -7.55
C SER A 26 17.52 -12.00 -8.17
N ALA A 27 18.28 -10.90 -8.15
CA ALA A 27 17.84 -9.66 -8.78
C ALA A 27 17.68 -9.82 -10.30
N GLY A 28 16.43 -9.73 -10.77
CA GLY A 28 16.12 -9.68 -12.20
C GLY A 28 16.64 -8.40 -12.87
N ASP A 29 16.50 -8.32 -14.18
CA ASP A 29 16.71 -7.05 -14.89
C ASP A 29 15.45 -6.19 -14.76
N ALA A 30 15.61 -4.87 -14.69
CA ALA A 30 14.49 -3.92 -14.60
C ALA A 30 13.48 -4.08 -15.76
N LYS A 31 13.92 -4.66 -16.89
CA LYS A 31 13.07 -4.95 -18.06
C LYS A 31 12.14 -6.14 -17.85
N ASP A 32 12.46 -7.04 -16.94
CA ASP A 32 11.69 -8.24 -16.62
C ASP A 32 10.60 -7.94 -15.56
N CYS A 33 10.71 -6.77 -14.91
CA CYS A 33 9.67 -6.25 -14.05
C CYS A 33 8.42 -5.95 -14.86
N LYS A 34 7.37 -6.76 -14.66
CA LYS A 34 6.02 -6.42 -15.13
C LYS A 34 5.66 -5.02 -14.64
N GLU A 35 5.02 -4.24 -15.52
CA GLU A 35 4.41 -2.98 -15.14
C GLU A 35 3.54 -3.23 -13.91
N GLN A 36 3.65 -2.36 -12.90
CA GLN A 36 2.73 -2.40 -11.78
C GLN A 36 1.30 -2.32 -12.35
N PRO A 37 0.33 -3.05 -11.77
CA PRO A 37 -1.05 -3.01 -12.26
C PRO A 37 -1.47 -1.56 -12.44
N LYS A 38 -1.67 -1.14 -13.70
CA LYS A 38 -2.28 0.16 -13.99
C LYS A 38 -3.63 0.13 -13.29
N ASN A 39 -3.84 1.05 -12.35
CA ASN A 39 -5.07 1.07 -11.57
C ASN A 39 -6.25 1.13 -12.56
N PRO A 40 -7.17 0.15 -12.53
CA PRO A 40 -8.16 0.01 -13.60
C PRO A 40 -9.32 1.03 -13.48
N ALA A 41 -9.37 1.81 -12.40
CA ALA A 41 -10.53 2.65 -12.15
C ALA A 41 -10.26 4.10 -12.53
N THR A 42 -10.81 4.49 -13.68
CA THR A 42 -11.13 5.89 -13.96
C THR A 42 -11.98 6.42 -12.82
N PRO A 43 -11.70 7.63 -12.28
CA PRO A 43 -12.56 8.25 -11.28
C PRO A 43 -14.02 8.26 -11.78
N PRO A 44 -15.01 8.06 -10.89
CA PRO A 44 -16.41 8.17 -11.26
C PRO A 44 -16.65 9.56 -11.85
N THR A 45 -17.40 9.61 -12.95
CA THR A 45 -17.74 10.89 -13.54
C THR A 45 -18.76 11.59 -12.63
N TRP A 46 -18.41 12.77 -12.14
CA TRP A 46 -19.37 13.71 -11.59
C TRP A 46 -19.68 14.74 -12.66
N THR A 47 -20.96 14.94 -12.94
CA THR A 47 -21.44 15.99 -13.83
C THR A 47 -22.01 17.11 -12.97
N GLU A 48 -21.60 18.34 -13.25
CA GLU A 48 -22.22 19.50 -12.63
C GLU A 48 -23.75 19.45 -12.84
N PRO A 49 -24.56 19.79 -11.82
CA PRO A 49 -25.99 19.91 -12.00
C PRO A 49 -26.28 20.86 -13.15
N ASN A 50 -27.23 20.51 -14.02
CA ASN A 50 -27.70 21.45 -15.04
C ASN A 50 -28.11 22.75 -14.33
N PRO A 51 -27.71 23.92 -14.86
CA PRO A 51 -28.26 25.19 -14.41
C PRO A 51 -29.79 25.08 -14.38
N CYS A 52 -30.45 25.78 -13.47
CA CYS A 52 -31.91 25.80 -13.47
C CYS A 52 -32.42 26.27 -14.84
N GLU A 53 -32.89 25.33 -15.68
CA GLU A 53 -33.28 25.58 -17.08
C GLU A 53 -34.56 26.42 -17.19
N HIS A 54 -35.21 26.71 -16.06
CA HIS A 54 -36.34 27.61 -16.00
C HIS A 54 -35.85 29.05 -16.17
N LYS A 55 -35.86 29.53 -17.42
CA LYS A 55 -36.46 30.86 -17.66
C LYS A 55 -37.78 30.82 -16.91
N ASP A 56 -37.92 31.61 -15.86
CA ASP A 56 -39.10 31.58 -15.00
C ASP A 56 -40.36 31.58 -15.89
N PRO A 57 -41.10 30.46 -16.01
CA PRO A 57 -42.20 30.34 -16.96
C PRO A 57 -43.34 31.31 -16.63
N CYS A 58 -43.28 31.95 -15.46
CA CYS A 58 -44.25 32.93 -15.01
C CYS A 58 -43.99 34.34 -15.55
N CYS A 59 -42.79 34.67 -16.06
CA CYS A 59 -42.43 36.03 -16.50
C CYS A 59 -41.37 36.02 -17.62
N ASP A 60 -41.59 36.78 -18.70
CA ASP A 60 -40.60 37.01 -19.77
C ASP A 60 -39.51 38.02 -19.34
N CYS A 61 -38.68 37.61 -18.38
CA CYS A 61 -37.59 38.44 -17.87
C CYS A 61 -36.44 38.58 -18.89
N LYS A 62 -35.95 39.80 -19.11
CA LYS A 62 -34.70 40.03 -19.86
C LYS A 62 -33.55 39.32 -19.14
N THR A 63 -32.78 38.52 -19.87
CA THR A 63 -31.56 37.89 -19.35
C THR A 63 -30.54 38.96 -18.99
N VAL A 64 -30.25 39.10 -17.70
CA VAL A 64 -29.13 39.93 -17.24
C VAL A 64 -27.83 39.21 -17.62
N PRO A 65 -26.81 39.91 -18.13
CA PRO A 65 -25.50 39.30 -18.37
C PRO A 65 -24.96 38.74 -17.06
N THR A 66 -24.89 37.42 -16.94
CA THR A 66 -24.13 36.75 -15.90
C THR A 66 -22.66 36.86 -16.26
N SER A 67 -21.91 37.68 -15.53
CA SER A 67 -20.45 37.58 -15.56
C SER A 67 -20.09 36.28 -14.86
N GLU A 68 -19.59 35.28 -15.59
CA GLU A 68 -18.93 34.12 -14.95
C GLU A 68 -17.65 34.63 -14.26
N PRO A 69 -17.60 34.74 -12.92
CA PRO A 69 -16.48 35.36 -12.21
C PRO A 69 -15.29 34.40 -12.05
N ASP A 70 -15.47 33.14 -12.40
CA ASP A 70 -14.66 32.04 -11.86
C ASP A 70 -13.38 31.77 -12.65
N CYS A 71 -13.12 32.51 -13.73
CA CYS A 71 -11.97 32.27 -14.60
C CYS A 71 -10.62 32.47 -13.87
N LEU A 72 -10.53 33.48 -13.00
CA LEU A 72 -9.32 33.76 -12.22
C LEU A 72 -9.12 32.74 -11.08
N GLU A 73 -10.20 32.34 -10.41
CA GLU A 73 -10.15 31.33 -9.34
C GLU A 73 -9.79 29.94 -9.89
N ASN A 74 -10.31 29.59 -11.06
CA ASN A 74 -9.94 28.38 -11.79
C ASN A 74 -8.44 28.39 -12.12
N LEU A 75 -7.91 29.53 -12.59
CA LEU A 75 -6.49 29.67 -12.89
C LEU A 75 -5.62 29.61 -11.61
N ILE A 76 -6.04 30.26 -10.52
CA ILE A 76 -5.35 30.20 -9.22
C ILE A 76 -5.30 28.76 -8.72
N THR A 77 -6.43 28.05 -8.75
CA THR A 77 -6.52 26.64 -8.34
C THR A 77 -5.60 25.77 -9.20
N ALA A 78 -5.60 25.96 -10.52
CA ALA A 78 -4.68 25.28 -11.42
C ALA A 78 -3.20 25.56 -11.07
N LYS A 79 -2.85 26.81 -10.78
CA LYS A 79 -1.48 27.18 -10.36
C LYS A 79 -1.10 26.66 -8.99
N THR A 80 -2.03 26.58 -8.03
CA THR A 80 -1.78 25.95 -6.73
C THR A 80 -1.47 24.46 -6.88
N VAL A 81 -2.18 23.76 -7.77
CA VAL A 81 -1.88 22.35 -8.10
C VAL A 81 -0.50 22.21 -8.75
N GLU A 82 -0.14 23.08 -9.70
CA GLU A 82 1.19 23.09 -10.32
C GLU A 82 2.32 23.34 -9.31
N ILE A 83 2.15 24.29 -8.39
CA ILE A 83 3.13 24.60 -7.34
C ILE A 83 3.31 23.41 -6.40
N ALA A 84 2.21 22.80 -5.94
CA ALA A 84 2.26 21.62 -5.09
C ALA A 84 2.97 20.44 -5.78
N ALA A 85 2.72 20.23 -7.08
CA ALA A 85 3.42 19.22 -7.87
C ALA A 85 4.94 19.51 -7.95
N ALA A 86 5.33 20.78 -8.15
CA ALA A 86 6.73 21.19 -8.18
C ALA A 86 7.43 21.00 -6.82
N GLU A 87 6.75 21.31 -5.70
CA GLU A 87 7.27 21.08 -4.35
C GLU A 87 7.49 19.58 -4.08
N LYS A 88 6.55 18.71 -4.49
CA LYS A 88 6.72 17.26 -4.37
C LYS A 88 7.84 16.73 -5.25
N ALA A 89 8.01 17.23 -6.47
CA ALA A 89 9.12 16.86 -7.34
C ALA A 89 10.47 17.25 -6.73
N LYS A 90 10.54 18.42 -6.08
CA LYS A 90 11.73 18.87 -5.35
C LYS A 90 12.02 17.97 -4.15
N ALA A 91 11.01 17.62 -3.35
CA ALA A 91 11.14 16.69 -2.23
C ALA A 91 11.61 15.30 -2.72
N PHE A 92 11.04 14.80 -3.83
CA PHE A 92 11.45 13.53 -4.42
C PHE A 92 12.92 13.54 -4.85
N LYS A 93 13.38 14.60 -5.52
CA LYS A 93 14.79 14.76 -5.87
C LYS A 93 15.68 14.71 -4.62
N THR A 94 15.31 15.43 -3.55
CA THR A 94 16.06 15.39 -2.28
C THR A 94 16.09 14.00 -1.67
N ASP A 95 14.98 13.27 -1.70
CA ASP A 95 14.92 11.87 -1.24
C ASP A 95 15.85 10.96 -2.07
N LEU A 96 15.88 11.11 -3.39
CA LEU A 96 16.78 10.36 -4.27
C LEU A 96 18.25 10.70 -4.03
N GLU A 97 18.59 11.97 -3.81
CA GLU A 97 19.94 12.40 -3.46
C GLU A 97 20.39 11.79 -2.12
N ALA A 98 19.50 11.80 -1.11
CA ALA A 98 19.75 11.16 0.18
C ALA A 98 19.92 9.64 0.04
N LEU A 99 19.07 8.97 -0.73
CA LEU A 99 19.17 7.54 -1.02
C LEU A 99 20.47 7.20 -1.74
N LEU A 100 20.90 8.02 -2.71
CA LEU A 100 22.16 7.83 -3.42
C LEU A 100 23.37 7.93 -2.48
N VAL A 101 23.37 8.89 -1.55
CA VAL A 101 24.43 9.01 -0.53
C VAL A 101 24.48 7.76 0.34
N LYS A 102 23.33 7.30 0.84
CA LYS A 102 23.24 6.09 1.66
C LYS A 102 23.64 4.83 0.89
N ALA A 103 23.20 4.67 -0.36
CA ALA A 103 23.55 3.53 -1.20
C ALA A 103 25.07 3.49 -1.51
N LYS A 104 25.70 4.65 -1.73
CA LYS A 104 27.17 4.71 -1.88
C LYS A 104 27.90 4.28 -0.61
N ALA A 105 27.43 4.73 0.55
CA ALA A 105 28.01 4.33 1.84
C ALA A 105 27.81 2.82 2.09
N ALA A 106 26.60 2.30 1.85
CA ALA A 106 26.28 0.88 1.96
C ALA A 106 27.15 0.01 1.04
N LYS A 107 27.39 0.44 -0.21
CA LYS A 107 28.28 -0.26 -1.14
C LYS A 107 29.72 -0.32 -0.63
N GLN A 108 30.21 0.74 0.02
CA GLN A 108 31.55 0.77 0.58
C GLN A 108 31.69 -0.16 1.80
N GLU A 109 30.64 -0.25 2.62
CA GLU A 109 30.61 -1.11 3.80
C GLU A 109 30.40 -2.60 3.45
N TYR A 110 29.55 -2.88 2.46
CA TYR A 110 29.19 -4.24 2.07
C TYR A 110 30.22 -4.83 1.10
N THR A 111 31.41 -5.13 1.61
CA THR A 111 32.52 -5.70 0.84
C THR A 111 32.35 -7.21 0.60
N GLN A 112 33.16 -7.78 -0.30
CA GLN A 112 33.20 -9.22 -0.52
C GLN A 112 33.53 -10.01 0.75
N GLU A 113 34.51 -9.54 1.53
CA GLU A 113 34.89 -10.16 2.80
C GLU A 113 33.73 -10.15 3.81
N LYS A 114 33.01 -9.01 3.90
CA LYS A 114 31.83 -8.90 4.77
C LYS A 114 30.72 -9.84 4.31
N HIS A 115 30.44 -9.88 3.01
CA HIS A 115 29.48 -10.82 2.42
C HIS A 115 29.84 -12.27 2.76
N ASP A 116 31.07 -12.71 2.50
CA ASP A 116 31.50 -14.10 2.71
C ASP A 116 31.42 -14.51 4.18
N LYS A 117 31.76 -13.58 5.09
CA LYS A 117 31.59 -13.79 6.53
C LYS A 117 30.12 -13.98 6.92
N LEU A 118 29.22 -13.14 6.40
CA LEU A 118 27.79 -13.22 6.72
C LEU A 118 27.14 -14.47 6.11
N VAL A 119 27.51 -14.87 4.90
CA VAL A 119 27.04 -16.12 4.28
C VAL A 119 27.49 -17.34 5.08
N LYS A 120 28.74 -17.36 5.56
CA LYS A 120 29.23 -18.44 6.42
C LYS A 120 28.43 -18.53 7.72
N LEU A 121 28.18 -17.39 8.38
CA LEU A 121 27.36 -17.35 9.59
C LEU A 121 25.92 -17.82 9.33
N TRP A 122 25.34 -17.41 8.20
CA TRP A 122 24.02 -17.85 7.79
C TRP A 122 23.99 -19.37 7.58
N ASP A 123 24.97 -19.96 6.90
CA ASP A 123 25.04 -21.42 6.68
C ASP A 123 25.21 -22.21 7.99
N GLU A 124 25.99 -21.69 8.94
CA GLU A 124 26.14 -22.27 10.29
C GLU A 124 24.81 -22.21 11.08
N GLN A 125 24.09 -21.11 10.97
CA GLN A 125 22.76 -20.97 11.58
C GLN A 125 21.72 -21.84 10.90
N ASP A 126 21.75 -21.99 9.59
CA ASP A 126 20.85 -22.84 8.82
C ASP A 126 20.90 -24.30 9.31
N LYS A 127 22.11 -24.84 9.52
CA LYS A 127 22.32 -26.15 10.15
C LYS A 127 21.78 -26.21 11.58
N SER A 128 22.05 -25.17 12.38
CA SER A 128 21.62 -25.11 13.77
C SER A 128 20.09 -25.05 13.90
N ILE A 129 19.42 -24.35 12.96
CA ILE A 129 17.97 -24.24 12.88
C ILE A 129 17.37 -25.57 12.44
N GLU A 130 17.94 -26.23 11.43
CA GLU A 130 17.51 -27.57 11.01
C GLU A 130 17.56 -28.57 12.18
N GLU A 131 18.66 -28.61 12.93
CA GLU A 131 18.79 -29.46 14.12
C GLU A 131 17.79 -29.09 15.21
N LEU A 132 17.56 -27.80 15.45
CA LEU A 132 16.57 -27.32 16.42
C LEU A 132 15.15 -27.76 16.02
N ILE A 133 14.79 -27.65 14.74
CA ILE A 133 13.51 -28.11 14.22
C ILE A 133 13.37 -29.61 14.44
N ARG A 134 14.39 -30.42 14.09
CA ARG A 134 14.37 -31.87 14.33
C ARG A 134 14.13 -32.21 15.80
N LYS A 135 14.80 -31.51 16.72
CA LYS A 135 14.58 -31.69 18.18
C LYS A 135 13.16 -31.29 18.59
N LEU A 136 12.66 -30.16 18.06
CA LEU A 136 11.32 -29.66 18.37
C LEU A 136 10.21 -30.56 17.86
N VAL A 137 10.28 -31.04 16.62
CA VAL A 137 9.25 -31.94 16.07
C VAL A 137 9.26 -33.30 16.75
N CYS A 138 10.41 -33.77 17.25
CA CYS A 138 10.49 -34.96 18.09
C CYS A 138 9.86 -34.72 19.47
N ALA A 139 10.11 -33.56 20.09
CA ALA A 139 9.54 -33.21 21.39
C ALA A 139 8.02 -32.92 21.32
N LEU A 140 7.56 -32.38 20.20
CA LEU A 140 6.16 -32.06 19.94
C LEU A 140 5.76 -32.50 18.52
N PRO A 141 5.41 -33.79 18.32
CA PRO A 141 5.02 -34.31 17.01
C PRO A 141 3.80 -33.62 16.40
N CYS A 142 2.92 -33.05 17.24
CA CYS A 142 1.73 -32.32 16.80
C CYS A 142 1.96 -30.81 16.55
N TRP A 143 3.21 -30.35 16.41
CA TRP A 143 3.55 -28.93 16.21
C TRP A 143 2.74 -28.27 15.08
N TYR A 144 2.54 -28.97 13.96
CA TYR A 144 1.79 -28.46 12.81
C TYR A 144 0.34 -28.18 13.20
N CYS A 145 -0.32 -29.14 13.88
CA CYS A 145 -1.67 -28.97 14.39
C CYS A 145 -1.75 -27.84 15.43
N VAL A 146 -0.72 -27.63 16.24
CA VAL A 146 -0.69 -26.49 17.18
C VAL A 146 -0.73 -25.16 16.42
N ILE A 147 0.06 -25.02 15.36
CA ILE A 147 0.04 -23.81 14.53
C ILE A 147 -1.31 -23.65 13.81
N GLU A 148 -1.79 -24.70 13.14
CA GLU A 148 -3.06 -24.67 12.40
C GLU A 148 -4.28 -24.42 13.29
N CYS A 149 -4.33 -24.99 14.49
CA CYS A 149 -5.49 -24.85 15.37
C CYS A 149 -5.43 -23.60 16.25
N TYR A 150 -4.25 -23.09 16.59
CA TYR A 150 -4.12 -21.98 17.55
C TYR A 150 -3.53 -20.70 16.99
N VAL A 151 -2.75 -20.73 15.92
CA VAL A 151 -2.13 -19.53 15.33
C VAL A 151 -2.88 -19.10 14.08
N CYS A 152 -3.10 -20.03 13.14
CA CYS A 152 -3.74 -19.73 11.86
C CYS A 152 -5.13 -19.10 12.01
N PRO A 153 -6.00 -19.47 12.98
CA PRO A 153 -7.30 -18.81 13.12
C PRO A 153 -7.19 -17.33 13.51
N TYR A 154 -6.14 -16.92 14.22
CA TYR A 154 -5.89 -15.50 14.50
C TYR A 154 -5.41 -14.77 13.25
N LEU A 155 -4.49 -15.36 12.50
CA LEU A 155 -4.04 -14.79 11.22
C LEU A 155 -5.21 -14.67 10.23
N ASN A 156 -6.09 -15.67 10.17
CA ASN A 156 -7.27 -15.65 9.32
C ASN A 156 -8.22 -14.53 9.69
N LYS A 157 -8.49 -14.32 11.00
CA LYS A 157 -9.31 -13.20 11.48
C LYS A 157 -8.71 -11.84 11.12
N MET A 158 -7.39 -11.71 11.23
CA MET A 158 -6.69 -10.49 10.82
C MET A 158 -6.81 -10.26 9.32
N ARG A 159 -6.61 -11.29 8.50
CA ARG A 159 -6.79 -11.22 7.05
C ARG A 159 -8.23 -10.87 6.67
N GLU A 160 -9.23 -11.49 7.31
CA GLU A 160 -10.64 -11.16 7.10
C GLU A 160 -10.94 -9.70 7.44
N ALA A 161 -10.38 -9.18 8.53
CA ALA A 161 -10.50 -7.77 8.88
C ALA A 161 -9.87 -6.86 7.81
N GLU A 162 -8.72 -7.24 7.26
CA GLU A 162 -8.09 -6.50 6.17
C GLU A 162 -8.91 -6.54 4.88
N GLU A 163 -9.43 -7.70 4.49
CA GLU A 163 -10.30 -7.82 3.32
C GLU A 163 -11.57 -6.95 3.45
N ARG A 164 -12.10 -6.78 4.68
CA ARG A 164 -13.23 -5.85 4.94
C ARG A 164 -12.85 -4.38 4.79
N LEU A 165 -11.58 -4.04 5.00
CA LEU A 165 -11.05 -2.68 4.86
C LEU A 165 -10.51 -2.41 3.44
N LYS A 166 -10.25 -3.46 2.65
CA LYS A 166 -9.79 -3.30 1.27
C LYS A 166 -10.86 -2.62 0.45
N TRP A 167 -10.46 -1.51 -0.14
CA TRP A 167 -11.30 -0.76 -1.05
C TRP A 167 -11.10 -1.25 -2.48
N ASP A 168 -12.19 -1.74 -3.08
CA ASP A 168 -12.28 -2.01 -4.51
C ASP A 168 -12.94 -0.80 -5.20
N PRO A 169 -12.20 -0.10 -6.09
CA PRO A 169 -12.75 1.06 -6.79
C PRO A 169 -13.84 0.70 -7.80
N THR A 170 -13.92 -0.56 -8.24
CA THR A 170 -14.92 -1.01 -9.24
C THR A 170 -16.34 -1.06 -8.66
N LEU A 171 -16.47 -1.09 -7.34
CA LEU A 171 -17.76 -1.12 -6.65
C LEU A 171 -18.44 0.26 -6.54
N TYR A 172 -17.76 1.34 -6.94
CA TYR A 172 -18.25 2.72 -6.80
C TYR A 172 -18.19 3.47 -8.15
N PRO A 173 -19.05 3.12 -9.12
CA PRO A 173 -18.94 3.63 -10.50
C PRO A 173 -19.47 5.05 -10.69
N ALA A 174 -20.19 5.62 -9.72
CA ALA A 174 -20.84 6.92 -9.83
C ALA A 174 -20.54 7.81 -8.62
N ALA A 175 -20.50 9.13 -8.86
CA ALA A 175 -20.44 10.16 -7.84
C ALA A 175 -21.62 11.12 -8.08
N HIS A 176 -22.48 11.31 -7.07
CA HIS A 176 -23.67 12.16 -7.21
C HIS A 176 -23.42 13.61 -6.81
N ASN A 177 -22.32 13.87 -6.12
CA ASN A 177 -21.93 15.20 -5.66
C ASN A 177 -20.40 15.26 -5.43
N LEU A 178 -19.89 16.45 -5.15
CA LEU A 178 -18.47 16.67 -4.88
C LEU A 178 -17.95 15.90 -3.63
N TYR A 179 -18.79 15.62 -2.64
CA TYR A 179 -18.38 14.85 -1.45
C TYR A 179 -18.23 13.35 -1.74
N ASP A 180 -19.07 12.78 -2.60
CA ASP A 180 -18.91 11.41 -3.08
C ASP A 180 -17.61 11.29 -3.87
N LEU A 181 -17.35 12.25 -4.75
CA LEU A 181 -16.12 12.33 -5.54
C LEU A 181 -14.88 12.47 -4.64
N LEU A 182 -14.95 13.34 -3.62
CA LEU A 182 -13.89 13.49 -2.61
C LEU A 182 -13.63 12.16 -1.88
N SER A 183 -14.68 11.47 -1.45
CA SER A 183 -14.57 10.21 -0.74
C SER A 183 -13.90 9.14 -1.59
N TRP A 184 -14.19 9.09 -2.89
CA TRP A 184 -13.53 8.20 -3.84
C TRP A 184 -12.04 8.51 -3.95
N HIS A 185 -11.67 9.78 -4.16
CA HIS A 185 -10.27 10.19 -4.29
C HIS A 185 -9.46 9.97 -3.01
N THR A 186 -10.05 10.18 -1.83
CA THR A 186 -9.40 9.90 -0.55
C THR A 186 -9.05 8.43 -0.41
N ARG A 187 -9.96 7.52 -0.77
CA ARG A 187 -9.69 6.07 -0.72
C ARG A 187 -8.62 5.64 -1.73
N ASP A 188 -8.62 6.24 -2.92
CA ASP A 188 -7.55 6.03 -3.90
C ASP A 188 -6.18 6.50 -3.39
N LYS A 189 -6.14 7.69 -2.79
CA LYS A 189 -4.95 8.24 -2.15
C LYS A 189 -4.41 7.29 -1.09
N GLU A 190 -5.24 6.87 -0.14
CA GLU A 190 -4.83 5.97 0.96
C GLU A 190 -4.29 4.63 0.44
N ARG A 191 -4.89 4.06 -0.61
CA ARG A 191 -4.39 2.83 -1.23
C ARG A 191 -3.01 3.03 -1.85
N LYS A 192 -2.83 4.11 -2.62
CA LYS A 192 -1.54 4.43 -3.26
C LYS A 192 -0.47 4.80 -2.23
N GLU A 193 -0.86 5.45 -1.15
CA GLU A 193 -0.01 5.74 0.01
C GLU A 193 0.50 4.45 0.67
N ARG A 194 -0.38 3.46 0.90
CA ARG A 194 0.05 2.15 1.43
C ARG A 194 1.07 1.47 0.52
N ARG A 195 0.86 1.49 -0.79
CA ARG A 195 1.84 0.97 -1.77
C ARG A 195 3.17 1.71 -1.68
N PHE A 196 3.13 3.05 -1.71
CA PHE A 196 4.32 3.89 -1.61
C PHE A 196 5.11 3.61 -0.31
N ASN A 197 4.44 3.59 0.84
CA ASN A 197 5.06 3.34 2.14
C ASN A 197 5.66 1.93 2.22
N ARG A 198 5.00 0.93 1.62
CA ARG A 198 5.53 -0.44 1.56
C ARG A 198 6.83 -0.49 0.75
N VAL A 199 6.86 0.06 -0.47
CA VAL A 199 8.09 0.13 -1.29
C VAL A 199 9.19 0.94 -0.59
N LYS A 200 8.83 2.08 0.04
CA LYS A 200 9.76 2.91 0.81
C LYS A 200 10.38 2.17 1.99
N SER A 201 9.59 1.32 2.68
CA SER A 201 10.08 0.51 3.79
C SER A 201 11.10 -0.56 3.34
N VAL A 202 10.91 -1.14 2.14
CA VAL A 202 11.91 -2.04 1.53
C VAL A 202 13.20 -1.27 1.24
N LEU A 203 13.13 -0.12 0.56
CA LEU A 203 14.32 0.69 0.30
C LEU A 203 15.05 1.06 1.59
N THR A 204 14.30 1.41 2.64
CA THR A 204 14.86 1.75 3.95
C THR A 204 15.63 0.57 4.57
N ALA A 205 15.08 -0.64 4.50
CA ALA A 205 15.76 -1.86 4.96
C ALA A 205 17.08 -2.10 4.19
N TRP A 206 17.13 -1.70 2.92
CA TRP A 206 18.28 -1.82 2.01
C TRP A 206 19.27 -0.63 2.08
N GLU A 207 19.04 0.36 2.94
CA GLU A 207 20.00 1.47 3.13
C GLU A 207 21.28 1.04 3.84
N LYS A 208 21.23 -0.05 4.63
CA LYS A 208 22.34 -0.56 5.44
C LYS A 208 22.34 -2.10 5.48
N PRO A 209 22.42 -2.78 4.32
CA PRO A 209 22.15 -4.21 4.22
C PRO A 209 23.09 -5.05 5.11
N ALA A 210 24.39 -4.73 5.15
CA ALA A 210 25.36 -5.44 5.96
C ALA A 210 25.03 -5.39 7.46
N GLN A 211 24.68 -4.21 7.98
CA GLN A 211 24.36 -4.00 9.40
C GLN A 211 23.05 -4.67 9.77
N THR A 212 22.02 -4.54 8.91
CA THR A 212 20.72 -5.18 9.13
C THR A 212 20.86 -6.70 9.13
N ILE A 213 21.55 -7.30 8.16
CA ILE A 213 21.76 -8.75 8.10
C ILE A 213 22.58 -9.24 9.30
N GLU A 214 23.65 -8.55 9.68
CA GLU A 214 24.47 -8.92 10.85
C GLU A 214 23.67 -8.87 12.16
N LYS A 215 22.81 -7.86 12.32
CA LYS A 215 21.88 -7.78 13.45
C LYS A 215 20.90 -8.95 13.42
N THR A 216 20.29 -9.24 12.27
CA THR A 216 19.35 -10.35 12.12
C THR A 216 19.99 -11.70 12.45
N LEU A 217 21.21 -11.96 11.97
CA LEU A 217 21.97 -13.17 12.35
C LEU A 217 22.24 -13.20 13.86
N THR A 218 22.56 -12.06 14.49
CA THR A 218 22.75 -12.00 15.95
C THR A 218 21.46 -12.32 16.70
N ASP A 219 20.33 -11.78 16.26
CA ASP A 219 19.02 -12.03 16.84
C ASP A 219 18.59 -13.50 16.65
N ASN A 220 18.86 -14.09 15.48
CA ASN A 220 18.64 -15.51 15.20
C ASN A 220 19.48 -16.41 16.12
N ALA A 221 20.76 -16.11 16.33
CA ALA A 221 21.61 -16.88 17.24
C ALA A 221 21.06 -16.87 18.67
N LYS A 222 20.54 -15.73 19.12
CA LYS A 222 19.88 -15.62 20.42
C LYS A 222 18.59 -16.45 20.48
N LEU A 223 17.72 -16.36 19.46
CA LEU A 223 16.50 -17.15 19.38
C LEU A 223 16.79 -18.66 19.40
N ILE A 224 17.82 -19.12 18.67
CA ILE A 224 18.26 -20.52 18.69
C ILE A 224 18.68 -20.94 20.09
N ALA A 225 19.50 -20.13 20.77
CA ALA A 225 19.99 -20.45 22.11
C ALA A 225 18.86 -20.48 23.15
N ASP A 226 17.93 -19.52 23.09
CA ASP A 226 16.79 -19.43 23.99
C ASP A 226 15.80 -20.58 23.75
N ALA A 227 15.53 -20.93 22.48
CA ALA A 227 14.69 -22.07 22.11
C ALA A 227 15.25 -23.40 22.59
N ASN A 228 16.57 -23.63 22.44
CA ASN A 228 17.21 -24.85 22.93
C ASN A 228 17.08 -25.01 24.46
N LYS A 229 17.15 -23.91 25.22
CA LYS A 229 16.95 -23.94 26.68
C LYS A 229 15.50 -24.19 27.09
N ALA A 230 14.56 -23.63 26.33
CA ALA A 230 13.13 -23.70 26.64
C ALA A 230 12.43 -24.95 26.11
N LEU A 231 13.10 -25.76 25.27
CA LEU A 231 12.48 -26.89 24.58
C LEU A 231 11.74 -27.87 25.50
N ALA A 232 12.31 -28.14 26.68
CA ALA A 232 11.77 -29.07 27.67
C ALA A 232 10.79 -28.43 28.67
N THR A 233 10.70 -27.10 28.73
CA THR A 233 9.97 -26.37 29.78
C THR A 233 8.82 -25.52 29.25
N ASP A 234 8.89 -25.03 28.01
CA ASP A 234 7.86 -24.23 27.36
C ASP A 234 7.83 -24.49 25.85
N THR A 235 7.46 -25.72 25.50
CA THR A 235 7.46 -26.17 24.10
C THR A 235 6.47 -25.36 23.24
N SER A 236 5.37 -24.87 23.81
CA SER A 236 4.41 -23.99 23.12
C SER A 236 5.04 -22.69 22.63
N LYS A 237 5.81 -22.02 23.49
CA LYS A 237 6.52 -20.80 23.11
C LYS A 237 7.58 -21.10 22.05
N VAL A 238 8.30 -22.22 22.19
CA VAL A 238 9.34 -22.60 21.23
C VAL A 238 8.76 -22.85 19.84
N VAL A 239 7.58 -23.48 19.72
CA VAL A 239 6.87 -23.59 18.43
C VAL A 239 6.65 -22.23 17.80
N PHE A 240 6.11 -21.28 18.56
CA PHE A 240 5.84 -19.95 18.03
C PHE A 240 7.13 -19.22 17.62
N ASP A 241 8.14 -19.19 18.51
CA ASP A 241 9.40 -18.49 18.25
C ASP A 241 10.17 -19.11 17.08
N VAL A 242 10.14 -20.44 16.91
CA VAL A 242 10.81 -21.11 15.78
C VAL A 242 10.07 -20.87 14.47
N PHE A 243 8.77 -21.20 14.40
CA PHE A 243 8.05 -21.23 13.13
C PHE A 243 7.50 -19.87 12.68
N LEU A 244 7.22 -18.94 13.61
CA LEU A 244 6.62 -17.64 13.28
C LEU A 244 7.61 -16.47 13.36
N LYS A 245 8.82 -16.68 13.91
CA LYS A 245 9.87 -15.64 13.97
C LYS A 245 11.18 -16.10 13.35
N LEU A 246 11.85 -17.08 13.96
CA LEU A 246 13.20 -17.48 13.58
C LEU A 246 13.27 -17.96 12.13
N LEU A 247 12.39 -18.87 11.73
CA LEU A 247 12.36 -19.40 10.38
C LEU A 247 12.08 -18.33 9.33
N PRO A 248 10.97 -17.56 9.39
CA PRO A 248 10.72 -16.48 8.45
C PRO A 248 11.88 -15.47 8.37
N LEU A 249 12.44 -15.10 9.53
CA LEU A 249 13.51 -14.10 9.59
C LEU A 249 14.83 -14.61 9.00
N HIS A 250 15.20 -15.88 9.26
CA HIS A 250 16.38 -16.53 8.70
C HIS A 250 16.30 -16.72 7.19
N LEU A 251 15.13 -17.14 6.69
CA LEU A 251 14.89 -17.30 5.25
C LEU A 251 14.83 -15.93 4.55
N ALA A 252 14.29 -14.90 5.18
CA ALA A 252 14.21 -13.56 4.60
C ALA A 252 15.57 -12.89 4.36
N ILE A 253 16.64 -13.32 5.05
CA ILE A 253 18.02 -12.83 4.83
C ILE A 253 18.88 -13.80 4.01
N ALA A 254 18.33 -14.93 3.58
CA ALA A 254 19.08 -15.99 2.92
C ALA A 254 19.69 -15.52 1.58
N PRO A 255 20.85 -16.08 1.18
CA PRO A 255 21.31 -15.88 -0.18
C PRO A 255 20.29 -16.43 -1.18
N PRO A 256 20.25 -15.90 -2.42
CA PRO A 256 19.38 -16.47 -3.45
C PRO A 256 19.63 -17.94 -3.68
N GLN A 257 18.55 -18.68 -3.91
CA GLN A 257 18.66 -20.10 -4.22
C GLN A 257 19.54 -20.30 -5.46
N SER A 258 20.55 -21.15 -5.31
CA SER A 258 21.50 -21.51 -6.37
C SER A 258 22.14 -22.85 -6.07
N GLU A 259 22.89 -23.41 -7.02
CA GLU A 259 23.68 -24.62 -6.80
C GLU A 259 24.63 -24.52 -5.60
N LYS A 260 25.09 -23.30 -5.29
CA LYS A 260 26.02 -23.04 -4.18
C LYS A 260 25.32 -22.82 -2.85
N TRP A 261 24.11 -22.26 -2.88
CA TRP A 261 23.40 -21.82 -1.69
C TRP A 261 21.95 -22.29 -1.72
N THR A 262 21.65 -23.35 -0.98
CA THR A 262 20.31 -23.87 -0.78
C THR A 262 20.10 -24.14 0.71
N THR A 263 18.98 -23.70 1.29
CA THR A 263 18.64 -23.94 2.69
C THR A 263 18.41 -25.42 2.97
N ARG A 264 18.77 -25.89 4.16
CA ARG A 264 18.51 -27.27 4.61
C ARG A 264 17.13 -27.45 5.22
N ILE A 265 16.39 -26.36 5.40
CA ILE A 265 15.06 -26.38 5.97
C ILE A 265 14.07 -26.87 4.91
N ASP A 266 13.28 -27.88 5.25
CA ASP A 266 12.23 -28.41 4.39
C ASP A 266 11.04 -27.43 4.32
N SER A 267 10.46 -27.28 3.14
CA SER A 267 9.34 -26.36 2.85
C SER A 267 8.09 -26.66 3.68
N SER A 268 7.89 -27.90 4.15
CA SER A 268 6.79 -28.24 5.06
C SER A 268 6.82 -27.45 6.37
N TYR A 269 7.98 -26.94 6.78
CA TYR A 269 8.14 -26.09 7.97
C TYR A 269 7.77 -24.62 7.74
N THR A 270 7.38 -24.24 6.52
CA THR A 270 6.91 -22.88 6.19
C THR A 270 5.52 -22.89 5.54
N GLN A 271 5.07 -24.04 5.04
CA GLN A 271 3.78 -24.25 4.37
C GLN A 271 2.65 -24.62 5.35
N PHE A 272 2.23 -23.62 6.12
CA PHE A 272 1.04 -23.68 6.98
C PHE A 272 0.29 -22.35 6.92
N CYS A 273 -0.88 -22.30 7.53
CA CYS A 273 -1.86 -21.23 7.43
C CYS A 273 -2.21 -20.95 5.97
N CYS A 274 -2.98 -21.84 5.35
CA CYS A 274 -3.35 -21.79 3.92
C CYS A 274 -4.01 -20.47 3.48
N CYS A 275 -4.60 -19.74 4.42
CA CYS A 275 -5.19 -18.42 4.20
C CYS A 275 -4.19 -17.27 4.38
N ASP A 276 -2.89 -17.49 4.60
CA ASP A 276 -1.87 -16.44 4.63
C ASP A 276 -0.88 -16.65 3.49
N LYS A 277 -1.41 -16.62 2.25
CA LYS A 277 -0.62 -16.83 1.03
C LYS A 277 0.13 -15.54 0.65
N PRO A 278 1.43 -15.63 0.35
CA PRO A 278 2.17 -14.50 -0.18
C PRO A 278 1.67 -14.12 -1.58
N ASP A 279 1.76 -12.83 -1.92
CA ASP A 279 1.53 -12.27 -3.26
C ASP A 279 2.77 -11.43 -3.63
N PRO A 280 3.91 -12.10 -3.91
CA PRO A 280 5.20 -11.42 -4.01
C PRO A 280 5.27 -10.51 -5.24
N ASP A 281 5.97 -9.39 -5.09
CA ASP A 281 6.45 -8.54 -6.17
C ASP A 281 7.96 -8.35 -5.99
N ASP A 282 8.72 -9.29 -6.52
CA ASP A 282 10.15 -9.50 -6.25
C ASP A 282 10.99 -9.42 -7.54
N CYS A 283 10.50 -8.74 -8.58
CA CYS A 283 11.18 -8.67 -9.87
C CYS A 283 12.59 -8.04 -9.80
N CYS A 284 12.83 -7.15 -8.84
CA CYS A 284 14.14 -6.56 -8.56
C CYS A 284 14.95 -7.38 -7.54
N GLY A 285 14.44 -8.53 -7.10
CA GLY A 285 14.96 -9.35 -6.02
C GLY A 285 14.18 -9.18 -4.70
N PRO A 286 14.18 -7.98 -4.06
CA PRO A 286 13.41 -7.76 -2.85
C PRO A 286 11.90 -7.76 -3.09
N ASP A 287 11.17 -8.53 -2.29
CA ASP A 287 9.71 -8.58 -2.33
C ASP A 287 9.09 -7.28 -1.77
N VAL A 288 8.49 -6.48 -2.64
CA VAL A 288 7.73 -5.28 -2.26
C VAL A 288 6.24 -5.54 -2.06
N GLY A 289 5.77 -6.77 -2.24
CA GLY A 289 4.37 -7.18 -2.14
C GLY A 289 3.50 -6.56 -3.24
N LYS A 290 2.91 -7.39 -4.09
CA LYS A 290 2.13 -6.91 -5.23
C LYS A 290 0.87 -6.16 -4.78
N THR A 291 0.07 -6.79 -3.92
CA THR A 291 -1.10 -6.17 -3.32
C THR A 291 -0.81 -5.75 -1.88
N GLU A 292 -0.47 -6.73 -1.04
CA GLU A 292 -0.01 -6.60 0.33
C GLU A 292 0.92 -7.78 0.65
N TRP A 293 1.79 -7.62 1.64
CA TRP A 293 2.53 -8.75 2.19
C TRP A 293 1.61 -9.68 2.97
N SER A 294 1.99 -10.96 3.05
CA SER A 294 1.39 -11.89 4.00
C SER A 294 1.53 -11.34 5.44
N LEU A 295 0.63 -11.73 6.33
CA LEU A 295 0.70 -11.33 7.73
C LEU A 295 1.99 -11.82 8.37
N ARG A 296 2.44 -13.04 8.02
CA ARG A 296 3.73 -13.57 8.49
C ARG A 296 4.92 -12.75 8.02
N GLN A 297 4.97 -12.31 6.76
CA GLN A 297 6.02 -11.38 6.29
C GLN A 297 5.97 -10.04 7.04
N ARG A 298 4.78 -9.54 7.38
CA ARG A 298 4.64 -8.28 8.13
C ARG A 298 5.07 -8.38 9.59
N ILE A 299 5.04 -9.56 10.19
CA ILE A 299 5.55 -9.79 11.55
C ILE A 299 7.06 -9.53 11.63
N ILE A 300 7.82 -9.94 10.61
CA ILE A 300 9.28 -9.73 10.56
C ILE A 300 9.66 -8.40 9.87
N GLY A 301 8.77 -7.86 9.05
CA GLY A 301 9.03 -6.67 8.24
C GLY A 301 10.00 -6.94 7.08
N PRO A 302 10.27 -5.93 6.22
CA PRO A 302 11.18 -6.07 5.10
C PRO A 302 12.61 -6.31 5.60
N GLN A 303 13.30 -7.27 4.99
CA GLN A 303 14.70 -7.58 5.28
C GLN A 303 15.53 -7.46 4.00
N PRO A 304 16.75 -6.90 4.06
CA PRO A 304 17.75 -7.13 3.03
C PRO A 304 18.27 -8.56 3.14
N TYR A 305 18.70 -9.13 2.03
CA TYR A 305 19.22 -10.49 1.99
C TYR A 305 20.59 -10.57 1.35
N LEU A 306 21.25 -11.71 1.52
CA LEU A 306 22.64 -11.91 1.14
C LEU A 306 22.84 -11.96 -0.37
N VAL A 307 23.18 -10.83 -0.97
CA VAL A 307 23.47 -10.71 -2.42
C VAL A 307 24.93 -10.42 -2.65
N HIS A 308 25.42 -10.76 -3.84
CA HIS A 308 26.78 -10.39 -4.20
C HIS A 308 26.95 -8.85 -4.12
N PRO A 309 28.01 -8.32 -3.50
CA PRO A 309 28.22 -6.88 -3.35
C PRO A 309 28.08 -6.05 -4.63
N ASN A 310 28.47 -6.63 -5.77
CA ASN A 310 28.35 -6.00 -7.08
C ASN A 310 26.90 -5.80 -7.54
N ASP A 311 25.97 -6.63 -7.05
CA ASP A 311 24.55 -6.58 -7.43
C ASP A 311 23.75 -5.61 -6.56
N TYR A 312 24.32 -5.15 -5.43
CA TYR A 312 23.64 -4.24 -4.51
C TYR A 312 23.08 -2.99 -5.21
N LEU A 313 23.92 -2.27 -5.97
CA LEU A 313 23.43 -1.08 -6.68
C LEU A 313 22.44 -1.41 -7.80
N LYS A 314 22.57 -2.59 -8.44
CA LYS A 314 21.61 -3.03 -9.46
C LYS A 314 20.22 -3.16 -8.85
N ILE A 315 20.14 -3.77 -7.66
CA ILE A 315 18.89 -3.92 -6.89
C ILE A 315 18.30 -2.56 -6.53
N ILE A 316 19.11 -1.65 -5.96
CA ILE A 316 18.64 -0.32 -5.58
C ILE A 316 18.13 0.45 -6.79
N CYS A 317 18.88 0.49 -7.90
CA CYS A 317 18.43 1.17 -9.11
C CYS A 317 17.13 0.57 -9.67
N CYS A 318 17.03 -0.76 -9.73
CA CYS A 318 15.81 -1.43 -10.17
C CYS A 318 14.60 -1.05 -9.31
N LEU A 319 14.73 -1.09 -7.98
CA LEU A 319 13.67 -0.71 -7.05
C LEU A 319 13.27 0.75 -7.22
N VAL A 320 14.24 1.66 -7.39
CA VAL A 320 13.98 3.09 -7.58
C VAL A 320 13.20 3.33 -8.88
N ASP A 321 13.67 2.76 -9.99
CA ASP A 321 13.14 3.02 -11.32
C ASP A 321 11.78 2.35 -11.55
N THR A 322 11.61 1.11 -11.09
CA THR A 322 10.44 0.29 -11.45
C THR A 322 9.36 0.25 -10.37
N ARG A 323 9.65 0.66 -9.13
CA ARG A 323 8.71 0.57 -8.00
C ARG A 323 8.57 1.90 -7.26
N TYR A 324 9.65 2.46 -6.73
CA TYR A 324 9.59 3.63 -5.84
C TYR A 324 9.16 4.90 -6.59
N GLY A 325 9.81 5.24 -7.69
CA GLY A 325 9.44 6.40 -8.51
C GLY A 325 7.98 6.34 -8.97
N PRO A 326 7.54 5.25 -9.63
CA PRO A 326 6.13 5.09 -10.01
C PRO A 326 5.15 5.14 -8.83
N ALA A 327 5.47 4.52 -7.68
CA ALA A 327 4.62 4.60 -6.49
C ALA A 327 4.52 6.02 -5.91
N GLN A 328 5.62 6.77 -5.94
CA GLN A 328 5.63 8.16 -5.50
C GLN A 328 4.83 9.08 -6.41
N THR A 329 4.99 8.94 -7.73
CA THR A 329 4.20 9.68 -8.72
C THR A 329 2.72 9.40 -8.56
N ASP A 330 2.31 8.12 -8.53
CA ASP A 330 0.90 7.75 -8.37
C ASP A 330 0.29 8.33 -7.08
N PHE A 331 1.02 8.27 -5.97
CA PHE A 331 0.58 8.84 -4.70
C PHE A 331 0.47 10.37 -4.76
N ALA A 332 1.47 11.04 -5.34
CA ALA A 332 1.47 12.49 -5.50
C ALA A 332 0.29 12.98 -6.36
N ASP A 333 -0.03 12.26 -7.44
CA ASP A 333 -1.15 12.54 -8.33
C ASP A 333 -2.50 12.33 -7.62
N ALA A 334 -2.64 11.27 -6.83
CA ALA A 334 -3.86 11.01 -6.07
C ALA A 334 -4.10 12.08 -4.99
N GLU A 335 -3.05 12.52 -4.31
CA GLU A 335 -3.15 13.61 -3.35
C GLU A 335 -3.50 14.95 -4.02
N ALA A 336 -2.96 15.22 -5.21
CA ALA A 336 -3.35 16.40 -6.00
C ALA A 336 -4.83 16.34 -6.43
N ALA A 337 -5.35 15.16 -6.76
CA ALA A 337 -6.76 14.98 -7.10
C ALA A 337 -7.69 15.25 -5.90
N VAL A 338 -7.32 14.79 -4.69
CA VAL A 338 -8.03 15.14 -3.44
C VAL A 338 -8.06 16.66 -3.25
N MET A 339 -6.90 17.31 -3.30
CA MET A 339 -6.79 18.77 -3.11
C MET A 339 -7.64 19.57 -4.11
N LYS A 340 -7.75 19.10 -5.36
CA LYS A 340 -8.57 19.74 -6.40
C LYS A 340 -10.04 19.73 -6.00
N VAL A 341 -10.59 18.58 -5.61
CA VAL A 341 -12.01 18.45 -5.21
C VAL A 341 -12.27 19.21 -3.90
N GLU A 342 -11.35 19.18 -2.94
CA GLU A 342 -11.47 19.98 -1.71
C GLU A 342 -11.53 21.49 -1.98
N SER A 343 -10.71 21.97 -2.92
CA SER A 343 -10.69 23.38 -3.34
C SER A 343 -12.01 23.77 -4.00
N GLU A 344 -12.58 22.88 -4.82
CA GLU A 344 -13.87 23.09 -5.48
C GLU A 344 -15.04 23.11 -4.48
N ILE A 345 -15.03 22.21 -3.49
CA ILE A 345 -15.99 22.24 -2.37
C ILE A 345 -15.86 23.55 -1.60
N LYS A 346 -14.63 23.97 -1.29
CA LYS A 346 -14.36 25.22 -0.56
C LYS A 346 -14.89 26.43 -1.33
N ARG A 347 -14.66 26.49 -2.64
CA ARG A 347 -15.18 27.55 -3.51
C ARG A 347 -16.70 27.62 -3.47
N ASN A 348 -17.38 26.49 -3.70
CA ASN A 348 -18.84 26.44 -3.66
C ASN A 348 -19.40 26.89 -2.30
N LYS A 349 -18.74 26.52 -1.19
CA LYS A 349 -19.11 27.05 0.14
C LYS A 349 -18.93 28.56 0.24
N SER A 350 -17.81 29.11 -0.22
CA SER A 350 -17.58 30.56 -0.23
C SER A 350 -18.62 31.29 -1.07
N LEU A 351 -18.96 30.79 -2.26
CA LEU A 351 -20.01 31.37 -3.13
C LEU A 351 -21.36 31.43 -2.42
N ILE A 352 -21.74 30.35 -1.72
CA ILE A 352 -22.98 30.34 -0.93
C ILE A 352 -22.91 31.34 0.22
N GLU A 353 -21.82 31.35 0.99
CA GLU A 353 -21.67 32.24 2.14
C GLU A 353 -21.65 33.73 1.75
N GLU A 354 -20.90 34.09 0.71
CA GLU A 354 -20.81 35.45 0.18
C GLU A 354 -22.11 35.86 -0.50
N GLY A 355 -22.73 34.96 -1.26
CA GLY A 355 -24.05 35.14 -1.83
C GLY A 355 -25.07 35.46 -0.75
N LEU A 356 -25.14 34.67 0.33
CA LEU A 356 -26.03 34.92 1.47
C LEU A 356 -25.75 36.23 2.20
N LYS A 357 -24.47 36.57 2.43
CA LYS A 357 -24.07 37.84 3.09
C LYS A 357 -24.44 39.07 2.27
N SER A 358 -24.30 38.99 0.95
CA SER A 358 -24.54 40.10 0.03
C SER A 358 -25.96 40.12 -0.54
N PHE A 359 -26.74 39.05 -0.32
CA PHE A 359 -28.03 38.80 -0.96
C PHE A 359 -28.97 39.99 -0.90
N ASP A 360 -29.27 40.50 0.31
CA ASP A 360 -30.23 41.60 0.47
C ASP A 360 -29.80 42.86 -0.30
N LYS A 361 -28.51 43.21 -0.22
CA LYS A 361 -27.96 44.39 -0.92
C LYS A 361 -27.99 44.20 -2.44
N VAL A 362 -27.53 43.05 -2.94
CA VAL A 362 -27.45 42.77 -4.37
C VAL A 362 -28.85 42.65 -4.96
N ALA A 363 -29.76 41.93 -4.30
CA ALA A 363 -31.15 41.78 -4.73
C ALA A 363 -31.88 43.14 -4.77
N ARG A 364 -31.74 43.98 -3.73
CA ARG A 364 -32.32 45.33 -3.72
C ARG A 364 -31.74 46.22 -4.81
N GLY A 365 -30.42 46.16 -5.03
CA GLY A 365 -29.75 46.95 -6.07
C GLY A 365 -30.09 46.50 -7.49
N ALA A 366 -30.45 45.22 -7.68
CA ALA A 366 -30.88 44.68 -8.96
C ALA A 366 -32.31 45.10 -9.34
N ILE A 367 -33.16 45.46 -8.36
CA ILE A 367 -34.49 45.99 -8.61
C ILE A 367 -34.36 47.46 -9.06
N PRO A 368 -34.81 47.83 -10.28
CA PRO A 368 -34.73 49.20 -10.76
C PRO A 368 -35.44 50.19 -9.82
N SER A 369 -34.88 51.40 -9.66
CA SER A 369 -35.49 52.45 -8.83
C SER A 369 -36.79 53.01 -9.41
N VAL A 370 -37.02 52.80 -10.70
CA VAL A 370 -38.27 53.09 -11.40
C VAL A 370 -38.72 51.80 -12.09
N ILE A 371 -39.87 51.28 -11.68
CA ILE A 371 -40.46 50.08 -12.26
C ILE A 371 -41.51 50.51 -13.28
N ASP A 372 -41.29 50.23 -14.56
CA ASP A 372 -42.33 50.29 -15.57
C ASP A 372 -43.02 48.92 -15.66
N CYS A 373 -44.22 48.82 -15.08
CA CYS A 373 -44.99 47.57 -15.08
C CYS A 373 -45.36 47.09 -16.49
N ALA A 374 -45.24 47.92 -17.53
CA ALA A 374 -45.45 47.49 -18.91
C ALA A 374 -44.34 46.57 -19.46
N ASP A 375 -43.13 46.63 -18.87
CA ASP A 375 -41.98 45.80 -19.24
C ASP A 375 -42.04 44.38 -18.64
N PHE A 376 -42.92 44.14 -17.66
CA PHE A 376 -43.06 42.87 -16.96
C PHE A 376 -44.40 42.23 -17.33
N LYS A 377 -44.38 41.36 -18.34
CA LYS A 377 -45.57 40.60 -18.74
C LYS A 377 -45.58 39.24 -18.04
N PRO A 378 -46.74 38.78 -17.54
CA PRO A 378 -46.91 37.38 -17.16
C PRO A 378 -46.54 36.52 -18.37
N GLY A 379 -45.70 35.51 -18.17
CA GLY A 379 -45.42 34.50 -19.17
C GLY A 379 -46.70 33.74 -19.52
N ASP A 380 -46.83 33.32 -20.78
CA ASP A 380 -47.92 32.46 -21.23
C ASP A 380 -47.86 31.11 -20.51
N THR A 381 -48.54 30.99 -19.38
CA THR A 381 -48.69 29.73 -18.64
C THR A 381 -49.73 28.84 -19.32
N ASN A 382 -49.43 28.42 -20.54
CA ASN A 382 -50.04 27.27 -21.20
C ASN A 382 -49.03 26.13 -21.27
N GLN A 383 -48.51 25.70 -20.11
CA GLN A 383 -48.06 24.33 -19.96
C GLN A 383 -49.12 23.59 -19.16
N GLN A 384 -49.99 22.91 -19.91
CA GLN A 384 -50.85 21.87 -19.38
C GLN A 384 -49.98 20.88 -18.59
N GLN A 385 -50.25 20.80 -17.28
CA GLN A 385 -50.06 19.58 -16.53
C GLN A 385 -50.80 18.46 -17.27
N SER A 386 -50.06 17.65 -18.01
CA SER A 386 -50.50 16.29 -18.36
C SER A 386 -49.80 15.34 -17.39
N VAL A 387 -50.64 14.54 -16.74
CA VAL A 387 -50.39 13.61 -15.65
C VAL A 387 -49.33 12.57 -16.00
#